data_AF-A0A846DVF3-F1
#
_entry.id   AF-A0A846DVF3-F1
#
_cell.length_a   1.000
_cell.length_b   1.000
_cell.length_c   1.000
_cell.angle_alpha   90.00
_cell.angle_beta   90.00
_cell.angle_gamma   90.00
#
_symmetry.space_group_name_H-M   'P 1'
#
loop_
_entity.id
_entity.type
_entity.pdbx_description
1 polymer ?
#
loop_
_entity_poly.entity_id
_entity_poly.type
_entity_poly.pdbx_seq_one_letter_code
_entity_poly.pdbx_strand_id
1 'polypeptide(L)'
;GIGYITWEGTQHFPLQKRLPNQTPIGPAATLALIGDAKQMSSKWVRACYFKNYGPSLMLGVGVAFPVLQEAIVQACAVQDKELVAPVVDFSIPRRVRPTFGLVTYAQLKTGRISIEGKTVRVAPLASLYLSRQVALELKQWIEAGQFTLTEAVAPIPMDRTFVPQDRWGSQMTLE
;
A
#
# COMPACT_ATOMS: atom_id res chain seq x y z
N GLY A 1 -5.67 -19.51 1.53
CA GLY A 1 -6.05 -19.40 2.94
C GLY A 1 -6.71 -18.07 3.21
N ILE A 2 -7.48 -17.99 4.29
CA ILE A 2 -8.11 -16.76 4.80
C ILE A 2 -7.17 -16.12 5.82
N GLY A 3 -7.08 -14.79 5.81
CA GLY A 3 -6.36 -13.99 6.79
C GLY A 3 -7.23 -12.85 7.32
N TYR A 4 -6.72 -12.15 8.32
CA TYR A 4 -7.46 -11.10 9.02
C TYR A 4 -6.64 -9.81 9.10
N ILE A 5 -7.33 -8.67 9.03
CA ILE A 5 -6.77 -7.39 9.45
C ILE A 5 -6.80 -7.37 10.97
N THR A 6 -5.63 -7.25 11.60
CA THR A 6 -5.51 -7.33 13.06
C THR A 6 -5.30 -6.00 13.74
N TRP A 7 -4.71 -5.02 13.04
CA TRP A 7 -4.39 -3.72 13.62
C TRP A 7 -3.97 -2.68 12.57
N GLU A 8 -3.61 -1.49 13.03
CA GLU A 8 -2.82 -0.53 12.25
C GLU A 8 -1.40 -1.07 12.02
N GLY A 9 -0.87 -0.96 10.80
CA GLY A 9 0.50 -1.36 10.49
C GLY A 9 1.52 -0.39 11.10
N THR A 10 2.79 -0.79 11.20
CA THR A 10 3.86 0.06 11.75
C THR A 10 4.07 1.36 10.97
N GLN A 11 3.68 1.39 9.69
CA GLN A 11 3.72 2.57 8.83
C GLN A 11 2.33 3.21 8.65
N HIS A 12 1.42 3.03 9.61
CA HIS A 12 0.11 3.66 9.57
C HIS A 12 0.23 5.17 9.81
N PHE A 13 -0.18 5.95 8.80
CA PHE A 13 -0.10 7.40 8.74
C PHE A 13 -1.30 8.00 7.98
N PRO A 14 -2.52 7.93 8.53
CA PRO A 14 -3.76 8.35 7.88
C PRO A 14 -3.81 9.87 7.61
N LEU A 15 -3.09 10.67 8.41
CA LEU A 15 -2.93 12.12 8.27
C LEU A 15 -1.93 12.54 7.17
N GLN A 16 -1.49 11.60 6.32
CA GLN A 16 -0.73 11.90 5.11
C GLN A 16 -1.42 12.98 4.27
N LYS A 17 -0.63 13.83 3.61
CA LYS A 17 -1.15 14.85 2.69
C LYS A 17 -1.98 14.19 1.58
N ARG A 18 -3.08 14.84 1.22
CA ARG A 18 -4.03 14.35 0.20
C ARG A 18 -4.23 15.39 -0.89
N LEU A 19 -4.62 14.90 -2.06
CA LEU A 19 -5.14 15.73 -3.16
C LEU A 19 -6.57 16.21 -2.83
N PRO A 20 -7.13 17.18 -3.59
CA PRO A 20 -8.52 17.62 -3.40
C PRO A 20 -9.55 16.47 -3.48
N ASN A 21 -9.27 15.42 -4.26
CA ASN A 21 -10.09 14.21 -4.35
C ASN A 21 -9.86 13.22 -3.18
N GLN A 22 -9.19 13.64 -2.10
CA GLN A 22 -8.90 12.88 -0.88
C GLN A 22 -7.95 11.68 -1.04
N THR A 23 -7.39 11.45 -2.23
CA THR A 23 -6.38 10.41 -2.42
C THR A 23 -5.04 10.82 -1.80
N PRO A 24 -4.32 9.91 -1.12
CA PRO A 24 -3.07 10.25 -0.48
C PRO A 24 -1.94 10.41 -1.50
N ILE A 25 -1.02 11.35 -1.27
CA ILE A 25 0.13 11.57 -2.17
C ILE A 25 1.30 10.60 -1.90
N GLY A 26 1.12 9.63 -1.00
CA GLY A 26 2.12 8.68 -0.55
C GLY A 26 1.51 7.62 0.39
N PRO A 27 2.32 6.76 1.02
CA PRO A 27 1.82 5.77 1.98
C PRO A 27 1.03 6.44 3.12
N ALA A 28 -0.13 5.87 3.44
CA ALA A 28 -1.06 6.44 4.42
C ALA A 28 -1.65 5.35 5.34
N ALA A 29 -2.76 4.72 4.98
CA ALA A 29 -3.48 3.78 5.85
C ALA A 29 -2.92 2.35 5.82
N THR A 30 -1.66 2.15 6.25
CA THR A 30 -1.03 0.81 6.30
C THR A 30 -1.74 -0.08 7.32
N LEU A 31 -2.00 -1.35 6.96
CA LEU A 31 -2.70 -2.32 7.81
C LEU A 31 -1.74 -3.42 8.27
N ALA A 32 -1.97 -3.94 9.47
CA ALA A 32 -1.36 -5.19 9.95
C ALA A 32 -2.28 -6.37 9.60
N LEU A 33 -1.70 -7.42 9.03
CA LEU A 33 -2.42 -8.63 8.61
C LEU A 33 -1.86 -9.86 9.33
N ILE A 34 -2.73 -10.82 9.64
CA ILE A 34 -2.34 -12.16 10.08
C ILE A 34 -2.95 -13.21 9.15
N GLY A 35 -2.22 -14.29 8.90
CA GLY A 35 -2.73 -15.42 8.14
C GLY A 35 -1.94 -16.69 8.42
N ASP A 36 -2.57 -17.84 8.21
CA ASP A 36 -1.91 -19.14 8.37
C ASP A 36 -1.22 -19.57 7.07
N ALA A 37 0.11 -19.51 7.08
CA ALA A 37 0.94 -19.89 5.94
C ALA A 37 0.76 -21.36 5.52
N LYS A 38 0.36 -22.26 6.42
CA LYS A 38 0.13 -23.68 6.11
C LYS A 38 -1.02 -23.89 5.12
N GLN A 39 -1.95 -22.93 5.05
CA GLN A 39 -3.13 -22.96 4.19
C GLN A 39 -2.96 -22.08 2.94
N MET A 40 -1.80 -21.47 2.75
CA MET A 40 -1.54 -20.57 1.63
C MET A 40 -1.03 -21.34 0.42
N SER A 41 -1.47 -20.90 -0.77
CA SER A 41 -0.92 -21.41 -2.02
C SER A 41 0.43 -20.75 -2.31
N SER A 42 1.42 -21.55 -2.70
CA SER A 42 2.73 -21.07 -3.15
C SER A 42 2.66 -20.19 -4.42
N LYS A 43 1.51 -20.17 -5.10
CA LYS A 43 1.18 -19.20 -6.15
C LYS A 43 1.19 -17.76 -5.62
N TRP A 44 0.69 -17.56 -4.40
CA TRP A 44 0.50 -16.24 -3.77
C TRP A 44 1.61 -15.86 -2.79
N VAL A 45 2.46 -16.81 -2.42
CA VAL A 45 3.56 -16.63 -1.46
C VAL A 45 4.88 -16.84 -2.18
N ARG A 46 5.64 -15.76 -2.40
CA ARG A 46 6.91 -15.81 -3.14
C ARG A 46 8.04 -15.21 -2.32
N ALA A 47 9.07 -16.01 -2.07
CA ALA A 47 10.33 -15.50 -1.56
C ALA A 47 10.96 -14.56 -2.58
N CYS A 48 11.55 -13.47 -2.10
CA CYS A 48 12.33 -12.54 -2.91
C CYS A 48 13.56 -12.06 -2.13
N TYR A 49 14.45 -11.38 -2.83
CA TYR A 49 15.61 -10.73 -2.22
C TYR A 49 15.69 -9.31 -2.74
N PHE A 50 15.74 -8.35 -1.83
CA PHE A 50 15.95 -6.95 -2.16
C PHE A 50 17.41 -6.61 -1.88
N LYS A 51 18.11 -6.12 -2.91
CA LYS A 51 19.51 -5.67 -2.77
C LYS A 51 19.62 -4.64 -1.63
N ASN A 52 20.58 -4.84 -0.73
CA ASN A 52 20.81 -4.01 0.46
C ASN A 52 19.71 -4.02 1.53
N TYR A 53 18.65 -4.81 1.35
CA TYR A 53 17.59 -4.98 2.35
C TYR A 53 17.56 -6.42 2.88
N GLY A 54 17.75 -7.41 2.00
CA GLY A 54 17.90 -8.81 2.37
C GLY A 54 16.77 -9.73 1.87
N PRO A 55 16.71 -10.97 2.40
CA PRO A 55 15.61 -11.89 2.16
C PRO A 55 14.27 -11.27 2.54
N SER A 56 13.25 -11.48 1.72
CA SER A 56 11.95 -10.84 1.85
C SER A 56 10.84 -11.73 1.28
N LEU A 57 9.59 -11.31 1.52
CA LEU A 57 8.40 -12.04 1.08
C LEU A 57 7.51 -11.11 0.25
N MET A 58 7.13 -11.57 -0.93
CA MET A 58 6.02 -11.01 -1.69
C MET A 58 4.78 -11.86 -1.46
N LEU A 59 3.72 -11.22 -0.99
CA LEU A 59 2.45 -11.86 -0.68
C LEU A 59 1.31 -11.23 -1.49
N GLY A 60 0.55 -12.06 -2.19
CA GLY A 60 -0.71 -11.66 -2.82
C GLY A 60 -1.79 -11.51 -1.76
N VAL A 61 -2.39 -10.33 -1.66
CA VAL A 61 -3.45 -10.03 -0.68
C VAL A 61 -4.67 -9.47 -1.42
N GLY A 62 -5.82 -10.10 -1.18
CA GLY A 62 -7.13 -9.61 -1.59
C GLY A 62 -7.91 -9.18 -0.36
N VAL A 63 -8.51 -7.99 -0.40
CA VAL A 63 -9.33 -7.47 0.69
C VAL A 63 -10.74 -7.29 0.18
N ALA A 64 -11.67 -8.06 0.72
CA ALA A 64 -13.10 -7.84 0.49
C ALA A 64 -13.54 -6.71 1.41
N PHE A 65 -14.20 -5.70 0.86
CA PHE A 65 -14.83 -4.63 1.62
C PHE A 65 -16.24 -4.37 1.09
N PRO A 66 -17.21 -4.10 1.96
CA PRO A 66 -18.58 -3.92 1.54
C PRO A 66 -18.77 -2.53 0.91
N VAL A 67 -19.44 -2.50 -0.25
CA VAL A 67 -19.78 -1.28 -0.97
C VAL A 67 -21.26 -1.00 -0.76
N LEU A 68 -21.59 -0.35 0.36
CA LEU A 68 -22.97 -0.19 0.83
C LEU A 68 -23.61 1.16 0.48
N GLN A 69 -22.81 2.12 0.04
CA GLN A 69 -23.25 3.48 -0.24
C GLN A 69 -22.51 4.06 -1.43
N GLU A 70 -23.15 5.01 -2.12
CA GLU A 70 -22.60 5.65 -3.32
C GLU A 70 -21.25 6.30 -3.06
N ALA A 71 -21.04 6.91 -1.89
CA ALA A 71 -19.75 7.54 -1.54
C ALA A 71 -18.57 6.56 -1.61
N ILE A 72 -18.78 5.27 -1.31
CA ILE A 72 -17.73 4.24 -1.46
C ILE A 72 -17.47 3.97 -2.94
N VAL A 73 -18.52 3.87 -3.76
CA VAL A 73 -18.40 3.70 -5.22
C VAL A 73 -17.59 4.85 -5.82
N GLN A 74 -17.92 6.09 -5.45
CA GLN A 74 -17.20 7.29 -5.91
C GLN A 74 -15.72 7.24 -5.50
N ALA A 75 -15.42 6.84 -4.26
CA ALA A 75 -14.04 6.67 -3.80
C ALA A 75 -13.28 5.55 -4.53
N CYS A 76 -13.97 4.52 -5.04
CA CYS A 76 -13.39 3.46 -5.85
C CYS A 76 -13.26 3.81 -7.34
N ALA A 77 -13.97 4.83 -7.83
CA ALA A 77 -13.99 5.23 -9.23
C ALA A 77 -12.80 6.12 -9.65
N VAL A 78 -11.88 6.42 -8.72
CA VAL A 78 -10.69 7.25 -8.97
C VAL A 78 -9.82 6.63 -10.06
N GLN A 79 -9.48 7.44 -11.06
CA GLN A 79 -8.70 6.98 -12.21
C GLN A 79 -7.19 7.09 -11.95
N ASP A 80 -6.39 6.32 -12.69
CA ASP A 80 -4.93 6.34 -12.59
C ASP A 80 -4.30 7.73 -12.83
N LYS A 81 -4.97 8.61 -13.58
CA LYS A 81 -4.53 10.00 -13.83
C LYS A 81 -4.75 10.92 -12.61
N GLU A 82 -5.59 10.49 -11.68
CA GLU A 82 -6.00 11.23 -10.47
C GLU A 82 -5.31 10.70 -9.21
N LEU A 83 -4.54 9.62 -9.35
CA LEU A 83 -3.68 9.05 -8.32
C LEU A 83 -2.23 9.44 -8.58
N VAL A 84 -1.52 9.86 -7.54
CA VAL A 84 -0.12 10.27 -7.64
C VAL A 84 0.77 9.51 -6.67
N ALA A 85 2.05 9.41 -7.03
CA ALA A 85 3.11 8.93 -6.17
C ALA A 85 4.28 9.94 -6.17
N PRO A 86 5.01 10.06 -5.05
CA PRO A 86 6.16 10.95 -4.98
C PRO A 86 7.38 10.29 -5.62
N VAL A 87 8.18 11.09 -6.32
CA VAL A 87 9.51 10.67 -6.78
C VAL A 87 10.51 10.92 -5.65
N VAL A 88 11.20 9.88 -5.20
CA VAL A 88 12.11 9.95 -4.04
C VAL A 88 13.48 9.41 -4.43
N ASP A 89 14.54 10.16 -4.09
CA ASP A 89 15.92 9.71 -4.28
C ASP A 89 16.46 9.01 -3.03
N PHE A 90 16.67 7.70 -3.14
CA PHE A 90 17.22 6.87 -2.08
C PHE A 90 18.72 7.10 -1.81
N SER A 91 19.44 7.76 -2.71
CA SER A 91 20.85 8.13 -2.51
C SER A 91 21.03 9.18 -1.42
N ILE A 92 19.99 9.98 -1.15
CA ILE A 92 19.97 10.97 -0.07
C ILE A 92 19.74 10.23 1.25
N PRO A 93 20.73 10.18 2.17
CA PRO A 93 20.64 9.45 3.43
C PRO A 93 19.88 10.26 4.48
N ARG A 94 18.74 10.83 4.10
CA ARG A 94 17.82 11.53 5.00
C ARG A 94 16.58 10.70 5.20
N ARG A 95 16.02 10.79 6.39
CA ARG A 95 14.79 10.09 6.74
C ARG A 95 13.55 10.74 6.12
N VAL A 96 13.50 12.07 6.18
CA VAL A 96 12.59 12.87 5.35
C VAL A 96 13.34 13.22 4.09
N ARG A 97 13.03 12.52 3.00
CA ARG A 97 13.67 12.74 1.70
C ARG A 97 12.92 13.83 0.93
N PRO A 98 13.64 14.72 0.24
CA PRO A 98 12.98 15.65 -0.68
C PRO A 98 12.27 14.86 -1.77
N THR A 99 11.05 15.28 -2.10
CA THR A 99 10.29 14.72 -3.22
C THR A 99 10.65 15.51 -4.48
N PHE A 100 11.04 14.82 -5.55
CA PHE A 100 11.37 15.41 -6.85
C PHE A 100 10.11 15.60 -7.72
N GLY A 101 9.01 15.99 -7.08
CA GLY A 101 7.69 16.11 -7.69
C GLY A 101 6.80 14.87 -7.52
N LEU A 102 5.61 14.98 -8.11
CA LEU A 102 4.57 13.96 -8.11
C LEU A 102 4.37 13.44 -9.54
N VAL A 103 4.19 12.13 -9.69
CA VAL A 103 3.89 11.48 -10.96
C VAL A 103 2.58 10.71 -10.83
N THR A 104 1.78 10.72 -11.88
CA THR A 104 0.50 10.01 -11.89
C THR A 104 0.70 8.51 -12.09
N TYR A 105 -0.20 7.69 -11.57
CA TYR A 105 -0.19 6.25 -11.85
C TYR A 105 -0.38 5.96 -13.34
N ALA A 106 -1.11 6.82 -14.06
CA ALA A 106 -1.26 6.71 -15.52
C ALA A 106 0.09 6.79 -16.24
N GLN A 107 0.93 7.76 -15.85
CA GLN A 107 2.30 7.87 -16.36
C GLN A 107 3.15 6.66 -15.97
N LEU A 108 3.09 6.23 -14.70
CA LEU A 108 3.86 5.08 -14.23
C LEU A 108 3.52 3.79 -15.01
N LYS A 109 2.24 3.59 -15.35
CA LYS A 109 1.77 2.43 -16.12
C LYS A 109 2.22 2.43 -17.58
N THR A 110 2.72 3.55 -18.13
CA THR A 110 3.37 3.55 -19.44
C THR A 110 4.76 2.87 -19.44
N GLY A 111 5.32 2.61 -18.25
CA GLY A 111 6.64 2.00 -18.07
C GLY A 111 7.81 2.98 -18.20
N ARG A 112 7.54 4.27 -18.48
CA ARG A 112 8.57 5.31 -18.56
C ARG A 112 8.06 6.65 -18.00
N ILE A 113 8.95 7.43 -17.41
CA ILE A 113 8.70 8.81 -16.98
C ILE A 113 9.88 9.69 -17.38
N SER A 114 9.67 11.02 -17.42
CA SER A 114 10.74 12.00 -17.62
C SER A 114 11.11 12.64 -16.29
N ILE A 115 12.40 12.61 -15.94
CA ILE A 115 12.96 13.28 -14.77
C ILE A 115 14.10 14.16 -15.28
N GLU A 116 14.02 15.48 -15.06
CA GLU A 116 15.04 16.45 -15.52
C GLU A 116 15.39 16.31 -17.02
N GLY A 117 14.38 16.07 -17.87
CA GLY A 117 14.55 15.89 -19.31
C GLY A 117 15.10 14.52 -19.73
N LYS A 118 15.42 13.63 -18.78
CA LYS A 118 15.87 12.26 -19.05
C LYS A 118 14.72 11.28 -18.91
N THR A 119 14.59 10.40 -19.90
CA THR A 119 13.61 9.31 -19.85
C THR A 119 14.14 8.16 -19.00
N VAL A 120 13.40 7.78 -17.96
CA VAL A 120 13.75 6.72 -17.01
C VAL A 120 12.69 5.61 -17.09
N ARG A 121 13.12 4.34 -17.02
CA ARG A 121 12.20 3.20 -16.95
C ARG A 121 11.63 3.08 -15.55
N VAL A 122 10.36 2.75 -15.46
CA VAL A 122 9.68 2.47 -14.19
C VAL A 122 9.05 1.08 -14.25
N ALA A 123 8.98 0.43 -13.10
CA ALA A 123 8.32 -0.85 -12.93
C ALA A 123 7.55 -0.84 -11.60
N PRO A 124 6.33 -1.40 -11.57
CA PRO A 124 5.57 -1.51 -10.33
C PRO A 124 6.19 -2.57 -9.42
N LEU A 125 6.10 -2.36 -8.11
CA LEU A 125 6.48 -3.37 -7.12
C LEU A 125 5.50 -4.54 -7.07
N ALA A 126 4.23 -4.27 -7.39
CA ALA A 126 3.15 -5.27 -7.42
C ALA A 126 2.81 -5.69 -8.86
N SER A 127 2.44 -6.96 -9.03
CA SER A 127 1.96 -7.48 -10.31
C SER A 127 0.46 -7.23 -10.47
N LEU A 128 0.09 -6.30 -11.36
CA LEU A 128 -1.32 -6.00 -11.65
C LEU A 128 -2.08 -7.21 -12.19
N TYR A 129 -1.41 -8.08 -12.95
CA TYR A 129 -1.98 -9.33 -13.43
C TYR A 129 -2.37 -10.23 -12.26
N LEU A 130 -1.44 -10.48 -11.33
CA LEU A 130 -1.70 -11.32 -10.16
C LEU A 130 -2.74 -10.68 -9.23
N SER A 131 -2.72 -9.36 -9.04
CA SER A 131 -3.74 -8.65 -8.25
C SER A 131 -5.15 -8.87 -8.78
N ARG A 132 -5.34 -8.85 -10.10
CA ARG A 132 -6.65 -9.14 -10.73
C ARG A 132 -7.07 -10.59 -10.50
N GLN A 133 -6.12 -11.53 -10.58
CA GLN A 133 -6.40 -12.94 -10.35
C GLN A 133 -6.82 -13.19 -8.89
N VAL A 134 -6.17 -12.55 -7.91
CA VAL A 134 -6.59 -12.61 -6.50
C VAL A 134 -8.00 -12.05 -6.32
N ALA A 135 -8.33 -10.92 -6.96
CA ALA A 135 -9.66 -10.32 -6.88
C ALA A 135 -10.75 -11.23 -7.46
N LEU A 136 -10.46 -11.91 -8.58
CA LEU A 136 -11.38 -12.88 -9.18
C LEU A 136 -11.58 -14.12 -8.31
N GLU A 137 -10.51 -14.66 -7.72
CA GLU A 137 -10.59 -15.83 -6.82
C GLU A 137 -11.39 -15.47 -5.55
N LEU A 138 -11.15 -14.30 -4.97
CA LEU A 138 -11.91 -13.81 -3.82
C LEU A 138 -13.40 -13.59 -4.15
N LYS A 139 -13.70 -13.04 -5.33
CA LYS A 139 -15.08 -12.91 -5.82
C LYS A 139 -15.77 -14.27 -5.87
N GLN A 140 -15.12 -15.28 -6.44
CA GLN A 140 -15.68 -16.64 -6.53
C GLN A 140 -15.98 -17.24 -5.16
N TRP A 141 -15.08 -17.06 -4.18
CA TRP A 141 -15.33 -17.55 -2.82
C TRP A 141 -16.53 -16.87 -2.16
N ILE A 142 -16.71 -15.56 -2.40
CA ILE A 142 -17.86 -14.80 -1.88
C ILE A 142 -19.16 -15.30 -2.53
N GLU A 143 -19.19 -15.42 -3.86
CA GLU A 143 -20.38 -15.91 -4.61
C GLU A 143 -20.76 -17.35 -4.21
N ALA A 144 -19.77 -18.18 -3.87
CA ALA A 144 -19.98 -19.54 -3.40
C ALA A 144 -20.33 -19.65 -1.90
N GLY A 145 -20.39 -18.54 -1.16
CA GLY A 145 -20.62 -18.54 0.30
C GLY A 145 -19.47 -19.15 1.12
N GLN A 146 -18.28 -19.29 0.53
CA GLN A 146 -17.08 -19.86 1.16
C GLN A 146 -16.24 -18.80 1.89
N PHE A 147 -16.55 -17.52 1.68
CA PHE A 147 -15.91 -16.40 2.34
C PHE A 147 -16.96 -15.44 2.88
N THR A 148 -16.90 -15.14 4.17
CA THR A 148 -17.77 -14.18 4.85
C THR A 148 -16.93 -13.12 5.55
N LEU A 149 -17.45 -11.90 5.61
CA LEU A 149 -16.83 -10.85 6.43
C LEU A 149 -17.07 -11.14 7.92
N THR A 150 -16.07 -10.84 8.75
CA THR A 150 -16.25 -10.83 10.20
C THR A 150 -16.92 -9.53 10.62
N GLU A 151 -17.52 -9.53 11.81
CA GLU A 151 -17.88 -8.28 12.48
C GLU A 151 -16.62 -7.46 12.76
N ALA A 152 -16.76 -6.14 12.75
CA ALA A 152 -15.68 -5.24 13.10
C ALA A 152 -15.43 -5.33 14.61
N VAL A 153 -14.19 -5.63 15.01
CA VAL A 153 -13.81 -5.73 16.42
C VAL A 153 -13.53 -4.35 17.02
N ALA A 154 -12.70 -3.55 16.34
CA ALA A 154 -12.37 -2.19 16.74
C ALA A 154 -12.03 -1.34 15.50
N PRO A 155 -12.31 -0.02 15.53
CA PRO A 155 -11.91 0.88 14.46
C PRO A 155 -10.38 1.05 14.43
N ILE A 156 -9.82 1.23 13.23
CA ILE A 156 -8.42 1.59 13.06
C ILE A 156 -8.28 3.11 13.25
N PRO A 157 -7.36 3.59 14.11
CA PRO A 157 -7.20 5.01 14.40
C PRO A 157 -6.90 5.84 13.14
N MET A 158 -7.70 6.89 12.90
CA MET A 158 -7.55 7.76 11.71
C MET A 158 -6.77 9.05 11.99
N ASP A 159 -6.29 9.22 13.21
CA ASP A 159 -5.65 10.43 13.75
C ASP A 159 -4.15 10.24 14.03
N ARG A 160 -3.53 9.19 13.46
CA ARG A 160 -2.10 8.93 13.67
C ARG A 160 -1.21 9.82 12.81
N THR A 161 -0.14 10.32 13.44
CA THR A 161 1.06 10.83 12.75
C THR A 161 2.06 9.70 12.53
N PHE A 162 2.92 9.80 11.51
CA PHE A 162 3.98 8.82 11.29
C PHE A 162 4.97 8.80 12.46
N VAL A 163 4.99 7.68 13.22
CA VAL A 163 5.95 7.45 14.30
C VAL A 163 6.98 6.42 13.82
N PRO A 164 8.26 6.81 13.70
CA PRO A 164 9.32 5.86 13.36
C PRO A 164 9.68 4.92 14.51
N GLN A 165 10.25 3.77 14.16
CA GLN A 165 10.72 2.78 15.13
C GLN A 165 11.93 3.26 15.95
N ASP A 166 12.84 4.05 15.37
CA ASP A 166 14.11 4.45 16.02
C ASP A 166 14.03 5.72 16.88
N ARG A 167 12.93 5.99 17.59
CA ARG A 167 12.87 7.16 18.51
C ARG A 167 13.78 7.02 19.75
N TRP A 168 14.50 5.92 19.91
CA TRP A 168 15.42 5.69 21.04
C TRP A 168 16.81 6.35 20.89
N GLY A 169 16.95 7.39 20.07
CA GLY A 169 18.13 8.28 20.03
C GLY A 169 17.84 9.58 20.78
N SER A 170 18.76 9.99 21.66
CA SER A 170 18.64 11.09 22.62
C SER A 170 17.91 12.34 22.11
N GLN A 171 16.82 12.72 22.80
CA GLN A 171 16.36 14.10 22.80
C GLN A 171 17.33 14.93 23.65
N MET A 172 18.53 15.22 23.11
CA MET A 172 19.29 16.35 23.64
C MET A 172 18.74 17.62 22.96
N THR A 173 17.83 18.28 23.66
CA THR A 173 17.56 19.70 23.44
C THR A 173 18.82 20.47 23.80
N LEU A 174 19.47 21.06 22.80
CA LEU A 174 20.39 22.16 23.03
C LEU A 174 19.52 23.39 23.30
N GLU A 175 19.49 23.83 24.56
CA GLU A 175 19.21 25.22 24.90
C GLU A 175 20.31 26.14 24.35
#